data_AF-A0A932YAF9-F1
#
_entry.id   AF-A0A932YAF9-F1
#
_cell.length_a   1.000
_cell.length_b   1.000
_cell.length_c   1.000
_cell.angle_alpha   90.00
_cell.angle_beta   90.00
_cell.angle_gamma   90.00
#
_symmetry.space_group_name_H-M   'P 1'
#
loop_
_entity.id
_entity.type
_entity.pdbx_description
1 polymer ?
#
loop_
_entity_poly.entity_id
_entity_poly.type
_entity_poly.pdbx_seq_one_letter_code
_entity_poly.pdbx_strand_id
1 'polypeptide(L)'
;MTPLPEAALCAGVALADLDTTLWGQWMISRPVILGSILGFFLADSPEALWQAAWMGFWMELLLLDILPIGGAVPPNGALAIGGTLLLHARGVPIELCFLLGLGLGRGFIPLETKLRQVRARFLRSLEILSAKDVRRLDGGLKRIIFSSMGLQFLATFFFLWGSIVLASPWSLWLWKVSPDLLKGTLQRGFETIPWIGLATFLYAMRPR
;
A
#
# COMPACT_ATOMS: atom_id res chain seq x y z
N MET A 1 -9.59 21.34 -8.88
CA MET A 1 -8.23 21.63 -8.34
C MET A 1 -7.25 20.99 -9.30
N THR A 2 -6.11 21.60 -9.64
CA THR A 2 -5.13 20.91 -10.51
C THR A 2 -4.59 19.71 -9.73
N PRO A 3 -4.65 18.48 -10.26
CA PRO A 3 -4.16 17.32 -9.53
C PRO A 3 -2.69 17.51 -9.20
N LEU A 4 -2.30 17.18 -7.96
CA LEU A 4 -0.89 17.17 -7.56
C LEU A 4 -0.10 16.28 -8.53
N PRO A 5 1.16 16.62 -8.83
CA PRO A 5 1.97 15.79 -9.71
C PRO A 5 2.02 14.36 -9.16
N GLU A 6 1.77 13.36 -10.00
CA GLU A 6 1.57 11.97 -9.58
C GLU A 6 2.74 11.40 -8.76
N ALA A 7 3.97 11.84 -9.08
CA ALA A 7 5.15 11.52 -8.31
C ALA A 7 5.07 12.03 -6.86
N ALA A 8 4.51 13.23 -6.62
CA ALA A 8 4.29 13.73 -5.27
C ALA A 8 3.25 12.91 -4.51
N LEU A 9 2.20 12.43 -5.17
CA LEU A 9 1.22 11.53 -4.55
C LEU A 9 1.84 10.15 -4.24
N CYS A 10 2.66 9.60 -5.13
CA CYS A 10 3.43 8.38 -4.85
C CYS A 10 4.36 8.56 -3.66
N ALA A 11 5.03 9.72 -3.56
CA ALA A 11 5.84 10.07 -2.40
C ALA A 11 5.01 10.21 -1.13
N GLY A 12 3.81 10.79 -1.21
CA GLY A 12 2.85 10.85 -0.10
C GLY A 12 2.45 9.46 0.41
N VAL A 13 2.16 8.53 -0.50
CA VAL A 13 1.90 7.12 -0.14
C VAL A 13 3.12 6.47 0.50
N ALA A 14 4.31 6.68 -0.06
CA ALA A 14 5.54 6.14 0.51
C ALA A 14 5.88 6.72 1.90
N LEU A 15 5.54 7.99 2.16
CA LEU A 15 5.64 8.60 3.49
C LEU A 15 4.62 7.99 4.46
N ALA A 16 3.37 7.83 4.02
CA ALA A 16 2.33 7.17 4.81
C ALA A 16 2.73 5.73 5.15
N ASP A 17 3.36 5.00 4.22
CA ASP A 17 3.83 3.63 4.44
C ASP A 17 4.90 3.51 5.54
N LEU A 18 5.66 4.58 5.85
CA LEU A 18 6.61 4.57 6.97
C LEU A 18 5.93 4.34 8.33
N ASP A 19 4.65 4.67 8.43
CA ASP A 19 3.81 4.42 9.60
C ASP A 19 3.66 2.92 9.90
N THR A 20 3.78 2.07 8.88
CA THR A 20 3.75 0.61 9.06
C THR A 20 5.01 0.03 9.68
N THR A 21 6.15 0.75 9.58
CA THR A 21 7.46 0.19 9.92
C THR A 21 8.15 0.86 11.09
N LEU A 22 8.11 2.19 11.23
CA LEU A 22 9.09 2.89 12.08
C LEU A 22 8.59 4.17 12.78
N TRP A 23 7.56 4.87 12.27
CA TRP A 23 7.26 6.22 12.75
C TRP A 23 5.78 6.44 13.08
N GLY A 24 5.50 6.94 14.28
CA GLY A 24 4.16 7.39 14.68
C GLY A 24 3.23 6.26 15.12
N GLN A 25 3.00 5.25 14.28
CA GLN A 25 1.89 4.29 14.43
C GLN A 25 0.52 4.99 14.53
N TRP A 26 0.36 6.07 13.77
CA TRP A 26 -0.86 6.88 13.73
C TRP A 26 -1.95 6.24 12.87
N MET A 27 -1.66 5.06 12.32
CA MET A 27 -2.53 4.27 11.46
C MET A 27 -2.87 4.97 10.14
N ILE A 28 -2.08 5.96 9.71
CA ILE A 28 -2.27 6.70 8.45
C ILE A 28 -2.09 5.79 7.24
N SER A 29 -1.23 4.78 7.36
CA SER A 29 -0.99 3.76 6.34
C SER A 29 -2.19 2.84 6.06
N ARG A 30 -3.23 2.86 6.90
CA ARG A 30 -4.41 2.01 6.75
C ARG A 30 -5.16 2.36 5.46
N PRO A 31 -5.52 1.37 4.62
CA PRO A 31 -6.33 1.57 3.43
C PRO A 31 -7.50 2.54 3.58
N VAL A 32 -8.29 2.45 4.66
CA VAL A 32 -9.45 3.33 4.87
C VAL A 32 -9.08 4.80 5.09
N ILE A 33 -8.00 5.06 5.84
CA ILE A 33 -7.52 6.42 6.12
C ILE A 33 -6.79 6.96 4.90
N LEU A 34 -5.82 6.22 4.37
CA LEU A 34 -5.04 6.64 3.21
C LEU A 34 -5.91 6.82 1.96
N GLY A 35 -6.88 5.93 1.73
CA GLY A 35 -7.83 6.06 0.62
C GLY A 35 -8.64 7.34 0.68
N SER A 36 -9.07 7.73 1.89
CA SER A 36 -9.79 9.00 2.11
C SER A 36 -8.89 10.22 1.87
N ILE A 37 -7.64 10.18 2.35
CA ILE A 37 -6.66 11.26 2.14
C ILE A 37 -6.32 11.40 0.66
N LEU A 38 -6.02 10.30 -0.03
CA LEU A 38 -5.73 10.31 -1.46
C LEU A 38 -6.94 10.75 -2.28
N GLY A 39 -8.14 10.29 -1.91
CA GLY A 39 -9.40 10.73 -2.49
C GLY A 39 -9.55 12.25 -2.41
N PHE A 40 -9.20 12.87 -1.29
CA PHE A 40 -9.25 14.33 -1.14
C PHE A 40 -8.35 15.07 -2.14
N PHE A 41 -7.20 14.49 -2.51
CA PHE A 41 -6.28 15.09 -3.49
C PHE A 41 -6.58 14.74 -4.95
N LEU A 42 -7.23 13.60 -5.19
CA LEU A 42 -7.47 13.05 -6.53
C LEU A 42 -8.90 13.27 -7.04
N ALA A 43 -9.88 13.46 -6.16
CA ALA A 43 -11.27 13.56 -6.53
C ALA A 43 -11.63 14.94 -7.07
N ASP A 44 -12.21 14.97 -8.26
CA ASP A 44 -12.78 16.18 -8.85
C ASP A 44 -14.24 16.43 -8.40
N SER A 45 -14.86 15.45 -7.75
CA SER A 45 -16.25 15.54 -7.24
C SER A 45 -16.40 14.90 -5.85
N PRO A 46 -17.42 15.28 -5.07
CA PRO A 46 -17.74 14.63 -3.79
C PRO A 46 -18.02 13.13 -3.93
N GLU A 47 -18.58 12.71 -5.06
CA GLU A 47 -18.87 11.30 -5.37
C GLU A 47 -17.57 10.50 -5.55
N ALA A 48 -16.58 11.06 -6.25
CA ALA A 48 -15.27 10.44 -6.42
C ALA A 48 -14.51 10.34 -5.08
N LEU A 49 -14.65 11.33 -4.20
CA LEU A 49 -14.11 11.27 -2.84
C LEU A 49 -14.72 10.10 -2.05
N TRP A 50 -16.05 9.96 -2.11
CA TRP A 50 -16.76 8.88 -1.44
C TRP A 50 -16.39 7.50 -1.99
N GLN A 51 -16.23 7.39 -3.32
CA GLN A 51 -15.75 6.18 -3.96
C GLN A 51 -14.35 5.80 -3.48
N ALA A 52 -13.42 6.78 -3.36
CA ALA A 52 -12.08 6.53 -2.85
C ALA A 52 -12.08 6.07 -1.38
N ALA A 53 -12.92 6.67 -0.54
CA ALA A 53 -13.11 6.23 0.85
C ALA A 53 -13.65 4.79 0.92
N TRP A 54 -14.62 4.44 0.06
CA TRP A 54 -15.12 3.07 -0.04
C TRP A 54 -14.10 2.06 -0.51
N MET A 55 -13.25 2.43 -1.48
CA MET A 55 -12.17 1.54 -1.90
C MET A 55 -11.20 1.28 -0.74
N GLY A 56 -10.88 2.31 0.03
CA GLY A 56 -10.08 2.17 1.24
C GLY A 56 -10.73 1.23 2.26
N PHE A 57 -12.03 1.40 2.52
CA PHE A 57 -12.79 0.54 3.43
C PHE A 57 -12.82 -0.92 2.96
N TRP A 58 -13.16 -1.19 1.70
CA TRP A 58 -13.21 -2.55 1.17
C TRP A 58 -11.85 -3.23 1.18
N MET A 59 -10.80 -2.48 0.85
CA MET A 59 -9.45 -3.00 0.87
C MET A 59 -8.96 -3.28 2.30
N GLU A 60 -9.34 -2.44 3.29
CA GLU A 60 -9.09 -2.74 4.70
C GLU A 60 -9.76 -4.06 5.09
N LEU A 61 -11.06 -4.24 4.79
CA LEU A 61 -11.80 -5.44 5.15
C LEU A 61 -11.17 -6.73 4.59
N LEU A 62 -10.69 -6.69 3.34
CA LEU A 62 -10.03 -7.84 2.72
C LEU A 62 -8.67 -8.17 3.37
N LEU A 63 -7.99 -7.16 3.93
CA LEU A 63 -6.66 -7.31 4.52
C LEU A 63 -6.70 -7.53 6.04
N LEU A 64 -7.86 -7.42 6.69
CA LEU A 64 -8.02 -7.54 8.15
C LEU A 64 -7.47 -8.84 8.73
N ASP A 65 -7.67 -9.97 8.07
CA ASP A 65 -7.28 -11.30 8.58
C ASP A 65 -5.83 -11.68 8.24
N ILE A 66 -5.10 -10.82 7.53
CA ILE A 66 -3.72 -11.09 7.11
C ILE A 66 -2.74 -10.51 8.12
N LEU A 67 -2.59 -11.20 9.24
CA LEU A 67 -1.67 -10.81 10.31
C LEU A 67 -0.23 -11.31 10.06
N PRO A 68 0.80 -10.53 10.40
CA PRO A 68 2.20 -10.96 10.33
C PRO A 68 2.52 -11.98 11.44
N ILE A 69 2.21 -13.25 11.21
CA ILE A 69 2.51 -14.35 12.15
C ILE A 69 3.73 -15.14 11.65
N GLY A 70 4.64 -15.47 12.57
CA GLY A 70 5.77 -16.37 12.28
C GLY A 70 6.79 -15.83 11.27
N GLY A 71 6.92 -14.50 11.14
CA GLY A 71 7.83 -13.87 10.17
C GLY A 71 7.26 -13.74 8.76
N ALA A 72 6.01 -14.15 8.54
CA ALA A 72 5.29 -13.88 7.30
C ALA A 72 5.14 -12.36 7.09
N VAL A 73 5.40 -11.91 5.87
CA VAL A 73 5.22 -10.51 5.47
C VAL A 73 3.84 -10.39 4.81
N PRO A 74 2.90 -9.61 5.39
CA PRO A 74 1.58 -9.43 4.82
C PRO A 74 1.65 -8.53 3.56
N PRO A 75 0.64 -8.58 2.69
CA PRO A 75 0.49 -7.61 1.61
C PRO A 75 0.45 -6.17 2.15
N ASN A 76 1.06 -5.25 1.41
CA ASN A 76 1.10 -3.85 1.81
C ASN A 76 -0.21 -3.13 1.43
N GLY A 77 -1.01 -2.78 2.44
CA GLY A 77 -2.29 -2.10 2.25
C GLY A 77 -2.17 -0.67 1.70
N ALA A 78 -1.15 0.08 2.11
CA ALA A 78 -0.92 1.44 1.64
C ALA A 78 -0.61 1.48 0.13
N LEU A 79 0.25 0.57 -0.32
CA LEU A 79 0.55 0.36 -1.74
C LEU A 79 -0.67 -0.12 -2.52
N ALA A 80 -1.48 -1.00 -1.92
CA ALA A 80 -2.66 -1.51 -2.59
C ALA A 80 -3.69 -0.40 -2.87
N ILE A 81 -3.97 0.46 -1.87
CA ILE A 81 -4.95 1.54 -2.05
C ILE A 81 -4.37 2.67 -2.90
N GLY A 82 -3.10 3.02 -2.68
CA GLY A 82 -2.39 4.01 -3.49
C GLY A 82 -2.33 3.60 -4.95
N GLY A 83 -2.02 2.33 -5.22
CA GLY A 83 -2.03 1.73 -6.54
C GLY A 83 -3.40 1.85 -7.23
N THR A 84 -4.46 1.43 -6.51
CA THR A 84 -5.85 1.50 -7.01
C THR A 84 -6.24 2.91 -7.42
N LEU A 85 -6.07 3.89 -6.53
CA LEU A 85 -6.55 5.24 -6.76
C LEU A 85 -5.72 6.01 -7.80
N LEU A 86 -4.40 5.80 -7.83
CA LEU A 86 -3.53 6.43 -8.82
C LEU A 86 -3.73 5.86 -10.23
N LEU A 87 -3.99 4.55 -10.36
CA LEU A 87 -4.38 3.97 -11.65
C LEU A 87 -5.75 4.49 -12.09
N HIS A 88 -6.70 4.63 -11.16
CA HIS A 88 -8.02 5.15 -11.47
C HIS A 88 -7.97 6.60 -11.94
N ALA A 89 -7.14 7.43 -11.32
CA ALA A 89 -6.89 8.81 -11.75
C ALA A 89 -6.33 8.91 -13.19
N ARG A 90 -5.71 7.84 -13.72
CA ARG A 90 -5.26 7.73 -15.12
C ARG A 90 -6.34 7.19 -16.08
N GLY A 91 -7.58 7.07 -15.63
CA GLY A 91 -8.72 6.62 -16.43
C GLY A 91 -8.85 5.11 -16.55
N VAL A 92 -8.12 4.34 -15.74
CA VAL A 92 -8.32 2.88 -15.68
C VAL A 92 -9.62 2.60 -14.91
N PRO A 93 -10.48 1.68 -15.39
CA PRO A 93 -11.72 1.31 -14.70
C PRO A 93 -11.46 0.81 -13.28
N ILE A 94 -12.32 1.21 -12.35
CA ILE A 94 -12.08 1.01 -10.91
C ILE A 94 -11.99 -0.46 -10.53
N GLU A 95 -12.72 -1.32 -11.22
CA GLU A 95 -12.75 -2.78 -11.01
C GLU A 95 -11.39 -3.40 -11.28
N LEU A 96 -10.77 -2.99 -12.40
CA LEU A 96 -9.43 -3.42 -12.76
C LEU A 96 -8.38 -2.78 -11.84
N CYS A 97 -8.54 -1.50 -11.49
CA CYS A 97 -7.67 -0.81 -10.55
C CYS A 97 -7.61 -1.49 -9.19
N PHE A 98 -8.75 -1.95 -8.65
CA PHE A 98 -8.81 -2.60 -7.35
C PHE A 98 -8.00 -3.90 -7.35
N LEU A 99 -8.17 -4.73 -8.38
CA LEU A 99 -7.42 -5.98 -8.53
C LEU A 99 -5.92 -5.72 -8.74
N LEU A 100 -5.57 -4.76 -9.60
CA LEU A 100 -4.18 -4.38 -9.82
C LEU A 100 -3.55 -3.84 -8.54
N GLY A 101 -4.26 -3.01 -7.79
CA GLY A 101 -3.83 -2.49 -6.49
C GLY A 101 -3.52 -3.61 -5.50
N LEU A 102 -4.45 -4.56 -5.30
CA LEU A 102 -4.17 -5.75 -4.49
C LEU A 102 -2.94 -6.53 -4.99
N GLY A 103 -2.80 -6.66 -6.31
CA GLY A 103 -1.64 -7.24 -6.95
C GLY A 103 -0.34 -6.50 -6.62
N LEU A 104 -0.35 -5.17 -6.60
CA LEU A 104 0.81 -4.35 -6.21
C LEU A 104 1.16 -4.51 -4.74
N GLY A 105 0.16 -4.47 -3.85
CA GLY A 105 0.36 -4.68 -2.41
C GLY A 105 0.98 -6.04 -2.10
N ARG A 106 0.54 -7.10 -2.80
CA ARG A 106 1.14 -8.44 -2.70
C ARG A 106 2.49 -8.54 -3.40
N GLY A 107 2.64 -7.89 -4.56
CA GLY A 107 3.87 -7.88 -5.35
C GLY A 107 5.05 -7.22 -4.64
N PHE A 108 4.78 -6.36 -3.66
CA PHE A 108 5.81 -5.74 -2.83
C PHE A 108 6.41 -6.68 -1.77
N ILE A 109 5.78 -7.82 -1.46
CA ILE A 109 6.23 -8.75 -0.41
C ILE A 109 7.72 -9.14 -0.54
N PRO A 110 8.24 -9.56 -1.70
CA PRO A 110 9.65 -9.94 -1.82
C PRO A 110 10.61 -8.79 -1.54
N LEU A 111 10.22 -7.56 -1.89
CA LEU A 111 11.01 -6.36 -1.63
C LEU A 111 10.97 -6.03 -0.14
N GLU A 112 9.80 -6.04 0.49
CA GLU A 112 9.64 -5.85 1.94
C GLU A 112 10.42 -6.90 2.75
N THR A 113 10.41 -8.17 2.33
CA THR A 113 11.23 -9.23 2.96
C THR A 113 12.72 -8.90 2.88
N LYS A 114 13.22 -8.48 1.72
CA LYS A 114 14.63 -8.07 1.56
C LYS A 114 14.97 -6.86 2.41
N LEU A 115 14.10 -5.86 2.46
CA LEU A 115 14.27 -4.67 3.30
C LEU A 115 14.36 -5.04 4.78
N ARG A 116 13.49 -5.93 5.26
CA ARG A 116 13.54 -6.47 6.63
C ARG A 116 14.86 -7.19 6.92
N GLN A 117 15.38 -7.98 5.99
CA GLN A 117 16.68 -8.63 6.15
C GLN A 117 17.84 -7.63 6.20
N VAL A 118 17.82 -6.60 5.36
CA VAL A 118 18.82 -5.52 5.37
C VAL A 118 18.78 -4.77 6.70
N ARG A 119 17.59 -4.42 7.19
CA ARG A 119 17.39 -3.79 8.50
C ARG A 119 17.94 -4.67 9.63
N ALA A 120 17.66 -5.98 9.61
CA ALA A 120 18.17 -6.90 10.61
C ALA A 120 19.71 -6.97 10.62
N ARG A 121 20.37 -6.85 9.46
CA ARG A 121 21.84 -6.76 9.39
C ARG A 121 22.35 -5.46 10.03
N PHE A 122 21.70 -4.33 9.76
CA PHE A 122 22.06 -3.05 10.36
C PHE A 122 21.94 -3.07 11.89
N LEU A 123 20.86 -3.66 12.43
CA LEU A 123 20.69 -3.85 13.87
C LEU A 123 21.78 -4.75 14.48
N ARG A 124 22.08 -5.89 13.86
CA ARG A 124 23.16 -6.78 14.35
C ARG A 124 24.53 -6.09 14.35
N SER A 125 24.82 -5.26 13.33
CA SER A 125 26.05 -4.47 13.31
C SER A 125 26.12 -3.46 14.45
N LEU A 126 25.00 -2.85 14.85
CA LEU A 126 24.96 -1.98 16.02
C LEU A 126 25.10 -2.73 17.34
N GLU A 127 24.50 -3.91 17.49
CA GLU A 127 24.64 -4.71 18.72
C GLU A 127 26.11 -5.07 18.99
N ILE A 128 26.87 -5.44 17.95
CA ILE A 128 28.31 -5.74 18.05
C ILE A 128 29.12 -4.50 18.44
N LEU A 129 28.75 -3.32 17.93
CA LEU A 129 29.41 -2.05 18.26
C LEU A 129 29.03 -1.54 19.66
N SER A 130 27.77 -1.76 20.05
CA SER A 130 27.17 -1.40 21.34
C SER A 130 27.82 -2.14 22.51
N ALA A 131 28.18 -3.42 22.32
CA ALA A 131 28.90 -4.21 23.30
C ALA A 131 30.28 -3.62 23.69
N LYS A 132 30.80 -2.66 22.92
CA LYS A 132 32.11 -2.02 23.15
C LYS A 132 32.01 -0.60 23.70
N ASP A 133 30.91 0.13 23.50
CA ASP A 133 30.83 1.55 23.88
C ASP A 133 29.38 2.10 23.95
N VAL A 134 28.86 2.30 25.17
CA VAL A 134 27.45 2.70 25.39
C VAL A 134 27.15 4.13 24.87
N ARG A 135 28.12 5.04 24.91
CA ARG A 135 27.93 6.45 24.49
C ARG A 135 27.80 6.64 22.98
N ARG A 136 28.24 5.68 22.16
CA ARG A 136 28.12 5.74 20.69
C ARG A 136 26.77 5.20 20.18
N LEU A 137 25.94 4.60 21.04
CA LEU A 137 24.65 4.05 20.65
C LEU A 137 23.69 5.11 20.10
N ASP A 138 23.54 6.25 20.76
CA ASP A 138 22.49 7.22 20.39
C ASP A 138 22.69 7.78 18.98
N GLY A 139 23.93 8.11 18.61
CA GLY A 139 24.26 8.59 17.26
C GLY A 139 24.12 7.49 16.20
N GLY A 140 24.54 6.28 16.51
CA GLY A 140 24.43 5.13 15.61
C GLY A 140 22.98 4.70 15.37
N LEU A 141 22.17 4.66 16.43
CA LEU A 141 20.77 4.28 16.37
C LEU A 141 19.95 5.26 15.52
N LYS A 142 20.10 6.57 15.77
CA LYS A 142 19.44 7.61 14.97
C LYS A 142 19.78 7.48 13.49
N ARG A 143 21.07 7.29 13.17
CA ARG A 143 21.52 7.11 11.79
C ARG A 143 20.89 5.87 11.14
N ILE A 144 20.80 4.75 11.86
CA ILE A 144 20.24 3.51 11.30
C ILE A 144 18.72 3.58 11.15
N ILE A 145 18.01 4.18 12.10
CA ILE A 145 16.56 4.42 11.95
C ILE A 145 16.32 5.29 10.72
N PHE A 146 17.02 6.43 10.60
CA PHE A 146 16.86 7.32 9.45
C PHE A 146 17.24 6.66 8.12
N SER A 147 18.34 5.89 8.09
CA SER A 147 18.74 5.14 6.88
C SER A 147 17.73 4.07 6.51
N SER A 148 17.13 3.41 7.50
CA SER A 148 16.11 2.36 7.30
C SER A 148 14.79 2.96 6.81
N MET A 149 14.40 4.11 7.36
CA MET A 149 13.24 4.89 6.89
C MET A 149 13.45 5.37 5.46
N GLY A 150 14.61 5.96 5.16
CA GLY A 150 14.96 6.40 3.81
C GLY A 150 14.94 5.25 2.81
N LEU A 151 15.49 4.09 3.18
CA LEU A 151 15.46 2.91 2.32
C LEU A 151 14.04 2.38 2.08
N GLN A 152 13.19 2.32 3.13
CA GLN A 152 11.78 1.95 2.98
C GLN A 152 11.05 2.93 2.05
N PHE A 153 11.20 4.22 2.33
CA PHE A 153 10.58 5.29 1.54
C PHE A 153 10.95 5.18 0.06
N LEU A 154 12.25 5.08 -0.26
CA LEU A 154 12.72 5.00 -1.64
C LEU A 154 12.22 3.71 -2.32
N ALA A 155 12.27 2.58 -1.62
CA ALA A 155 11.77 1.32 -2.17
C ALA A 155 10.27 1.37 -2.47
N THR A 156 9.45 1.84 -1.53
CA THR A 156 8.01 1.99 -1.71
C THR A 156 7.70 3.01 -2.82
N PHE A 157 8.40 4.16 -2.83
CA PHE A 157 8.23 5.20 -3.84
C PHE A 157 8.54 4.71 -5.25
N PHE A 158 9.74 4.16 -5.49
CA PHE A 158 10.14 3.71 -6.81
C PHE A 158 9.33 2.51 -7.29
N PHE A 159 8.96 1.60 -6.36
CA PHE A 159 8.10 0.49 -6.69
C PHE A 159 6.71 0.97 -7.13
N LEU A 160 6.07 1.84 -6.34
CA LEU A 160 4.74 2.35 -6.68
C LEU A 160 4.77 3.19 -7.95
N TRP A 161 5.65 4.19 -8.02
CA TRP A 161 5.75 5.08 -9.16
C TRP A 161 6.06 4.31 -10.45
N GLY A 162 7.05 3.42 -10.42
CA GLY A 162 7.39 2.55 -11.55
C GLY A 162 6.23 1.64 -11.95
N SER A 163 5.52 1.07 -10.96
CA SER A 163 4.34 0.26 -11.22
C SER A 163 3.22 1.06 -11.87
N ILE A 164 2.94 2.28 -11.42
CA ILE A 164 1.92 3.14 -12.01
C ILE A 164 2.27 3.53 -13.44
N VAL A 165 3.52 3.98 -13.69
CA VAL A 165 4.03 4.34 -15.02
C VAL A 165 3.94 3.17 -16.01
N LEU A 166 4.30 1.96 -15.58
CA LEU A 166 4.30 0.78 -16.46
C LEU A 166 2.91 0.15 -16.60
N ALA A 167 2.17 0.05 -15.50
CA ALA A 167 0.88 -0.64 -15.47
C ALA A 167 -0.22 0.19 -16.15
N SER A 168 -0.22 1.52 -16.07
CA SER A 168 -1.33 2.31 -16.62
C SER A 168 -1.51 2.20 -18.15
N PRO A 169 -0.48 2.32 -19.02
CA PRO A 169 -0.69 2.14 -20.46
C PRO A 169 -1.09 0.69 -20.78
N TRP A 170 -0.51 -0.26 -20.06
CA TRP A 170 -0.78 -1.69 -20.26
C TRP A 170 -2.20 -2.07 -19.83
N SER A 171 -2.69 -1.56 -18.71
CA SER A 171 -4.05 -1.82 -18.21
C SER A 171 -5.12 -1.15 -19.07
N LEU A 172 -4.87 0.06 -19.58
CA LEU A 172 -5.76 0.71 -20.54
C LEU A 172 -5.83 -0.05 -21.86
N TRP A 173 -4.68 -0.52 -22.37
CA TRP A 173 -4.65 -1.35 -23.58
C TRP A 173 -5.39 -2.67 -23.37
N LEU A 174 -5.12 -3.37 -22.27
CA LEU A 174 -5.84 -4.59 -21.91
C LEU A 174 -7.34 -4.38 -21.80
N TRP A 175 -7.78 -3.29 -21.19
CA TRP A 175 -9.21 -3.00 -21.06
C TRP A 175 -9.87 -2.68 -22.40
N LYS A 176 -9.14 -2.06 -23.34
CA LYS A 176 -9.67 -1.81 -24.69
C LYS A 176 -9.83 -3.09 -25.50
N VAL A 177 -8.86 -4.00 -25.40
CA VAL A 177 -8.84 -5.27 -26.15
C VAL A 177 -9.70 -6.35 -25.47
N SER A 178 -10.05 -6.19 -24.20
CA SER A 178 -10.78 -7.21 -23.47
C SER A 178 -12.21 -7.41 -23.99
N PRO A 179 -12.67 -8.67 -24.12
CA PRO A 179 -14.05 -8.98 -24.46
C PRO A 179 -15.03 -8.42 -23.42
N ASP A 180 -16.23 -8.03 -23.86
CA ASP A 180 -17.27 -7.51 -22.95
C ASP A 180 -17.67 -8.52 -21.86
N LEU A 181 -17.57 -9.82 -22.17
CA LEU A 181 -17.74 -10.86 -21.17
C LEU A 181 -16.75 -10.71 -20.01
N LEU A 182 -15.47 -10.45 -20.29
CA LEU A 182 -14.44 -10.29 -19.25
C LEU A 182 -14.74 -9.05 -18.40
N LYS A 183 -15.10 -7.93 -19.05
CA LYS A 183 -15.47 -6.69 -18.36
C LYS A 183 -16.67 -6.91 -17.44
N GLY A 184 -17.71 -7.58 -17.94
CA GLY A 184 -18.89 -7.93 -17.16
C GLY A 184 -18.58 -8.87 -15.99
N THR A 185 -17.67 -9.83 -16.16
CA THR A 185 -17.25 -10.70 -15.05
C THR A 185 -16.45 -9.95 -13.98
N LEU A 186 -15.59 -9.02 -14.39
CA LEU A 186 -14.83 -8.17 -13.46
C LEU A 186 -15.75 -7.25 -12.68
N GLN A 187 -16.74 -6.66 -13.34
CA GLN A 187 -17.75 -5.82 -12.69
C GLN A 187 -18.56 -6.60 -11.66
N ARG A 188 -19.09 -7.77 -12.03
CA ARG A 188 -19.80 -8.64 -11.06
C ARG A 188 -18.91 -9.09 -9.92
N GLY A 189 -17.65 -9.44 -10.21
CA GLY A 189 -16.67 -9.79 -9.18
C GLY A 189 -16.44 -8.63 -8.22
N PHE A 190 -16.32 -7.41 -8.75
CA PHE A 190 -16.15 -6.21 -7.94
C PHE A 190 -17.37 -5.93 -7.04
N GLU A 191 -18.59 -6.12 -7.55
CA GLU A 191 -19.84 -6.02 -6.77
C GLU A 191 -19.92 -7.04 -5.63
N THR A 192 -19.18 -8.16 -5.71
CA THR A 192 -19.12 -9.16 -4.62
C THR A 192 -18.14 -8.81 -3.50
N ILE A 193 -17.21 -7.88 -3.73
CA ILE A 193 -16.16 -7.53 -2.75
C ILE A 193 -16.72 -7.12 -1.38
N PRO A 194 -17.76 -6.27 -1.27
CA PRO A 194 -18.33 -5.91 0.04
C PRO A 194 -18.76 -7.12 0.85
N TRP A 195 -19.33 -8.14 0.20
CA TRP A 195 -19.77 -9.37 0.84
C TRP A 195 -18.59 -10.22 1.31
N ILE A 196 -17.53 -10.32 0.50
CA ILE A 196 -16.30 -11.02 0.87
C ILE A 196 -15.63 -10.32 2.05
N GLY A 197 -15.49 -8.99 2.00
CA GLY A 197 -14.91 -8.20 3.09
C GLY A 197 -15.70 -8.33 4.39
N LEU A 198 -17.04 -8.32 4.31
CA LEU A 198 -17.90 -8.56 5.47
C LEU A 198 -17.74 -9.97 6.05
N ALA A 199 -17.64 -10.99 5.19
CA ALA A 199 -17.38 -12.36 5.63
C ALA A 199 -16.04 -12.47 6.36
N THR A 200 -14.97 -11.85 5.84
CA THR A 200 -13.66 -11.78 6.50
C THR A 200 -13.74 -11.10 7.86
N PHE A 201 -14.49 -9.99 7.97
CA PHE A 201 -14.71 -9.29 9.23
C PHE A 201 -15.45 -10.15 10.25
N LEU A 202 -16.56 -10.80 9.86
CA LEU A 202 -17.32 -11.69 10.74
C LEU A 202 -16.49 -12.88 11.21
N TYR A 203 -15.64 -13.43 10.33
CA TYR A 203 -14.72 -14.50 10.67
C TYR A 203 -13.67 -14.03 11.69
N ALA A 204 -13.08 -12.86 11.49
CA ALA A 204 -12.09 -12.28 12.41
C ALA A 204 -12.67 -11.97 13.80
N MET A 205 -13.97 -11.63 13.88
CA MET A 205 -14.68 -11.34 15.14
C MET A 205 -15.22 -12.58 15.85
N ARG A 206 -15.11 -13.77 15.26
CA ARG A 206 -15.63 -15.00 15.86
C ARG A 206 -14.86 -15.33 17.14
N PRO A 207 -15.52 -15.44 18.31
CA PRO A 207 -14.85 -15.84 19.54
C PRO A 207 -14.30 -17.26 19.37
N ARG A 208 -13.03 -17.45 19.75
CA ARG A 208 -12.35 -18.75 19.78
C ARG A 208 -12.72 -19.52 21.03
#